data_AF-A0A847NZA7-F1
#
_entry.id   AF-A0A847NZA7-F1
#
_cell.length_a   1.000
_cell.length_b   1.000
_cell.length_c   1.000
_cell.angle_alpha   90.00
_cell.angle_beta   90.00
_cell.angle_gamma   90.00
#
_symmetry.space_group_name_H-M   'P 1'
#
loop_
_entity.id
_entity.type
_entity.pdbx_description
1 polymer ?
#
loop_
_entity_poly.entity_id
_entity_poly.type
_entity_poly.pdbx_seq_one_letter_code
_entity_poly.pdbx_strand_id
1 'polypeptide(L)'
;MKWQSYCLSMVLCLLSAATADISVSGIVKKSDGTTGIPGVKVSLSEQNDFFSFTDSSGIFKIEGTGLRSYLPKANTIKIDLKDRILYISPIALKQNCKIGIYSVTGKNLLFKSLSQIQPQVHSLRLPHLSSGIYLIRLTLGNIELTYTLSCMGKRLFLTDHNKNIMSVPGNITVSKRESVRDTLIAEKSGYITKKVPLASYLQEDITIVLDSIANPALNKGLTVYFIRHAETVANASGQHGGDGPLEDHDTLTELGEKQVEDLKNYLIEENIRPDLVAVSPSLRTQKTIEPFLKALNIKAEIWVELNECCGDEPSGEPLPTERPEPRWKIKVEPMSESFIIASESDKYHWWPQSYEEGVFMVMTARDRLLDRFNQSGKTVMIIGHAVNGGIFLGLLRGYDMINTKPQRPVYLMNAKVNKLSQDSLSGDFTLQQNLNK
;
A
#
# COMPACT_ATOMS: atom_id res chain seq x y z
N MET A 1 -9.52 -26.72 -78.31
CA MET A 1 -9.66 -25.45 -77.55
C MET A 1 -9.07 -25.69 -76.16
N LYS A 2 -7.98 -25.00 -75.82
CA LYS A 2 -7.16 -25.25 -74.62
C LYS A 2 -7.82 -24.67 -73.37
N TRP A 3 -8.01 -25.47 -72.33
CA TRP A 3 -8.33 -25.00 -70.96
C TRP A 3 -7.08 -25.21 -70.09
N GLN A 4 -6.57 -24.11 -69.54
CA GLN A 4 -5.41 -24.07 -68.65
C GLN A 4 -5.84 -24.31 -67.21
N SER A 5 -5.16 -25.24 -66.55
CA SER A 5 -5.16 -25.47 -65.11
C SER A 5 -4.61 -24.26 -64.35
N TYR A 6 -5.33 -23.79 -63.33
CA TYR A 6 -4.78 -22.96 -62.27
C TYR A 6 -4.69 -23.78 -60.98
N CYS A 7 -3.45 -24.11 -60.60
CA CYS A 7 -3.11 -24.66 -59.29
C CYS A 7 -3.27 -23.56 -58.23
N LEU A 8 -4.27 -23.71 -57.37
CA LEU A 8 -4.46 -22.89 -56.18
C LEU A 8 -3.55 -23.42 -55.07
N SER A 9 -2.41 -22.77 -54.86
CA SER A 9 -1.48 -23.07 -53.76
C SER A 9 -2.00 -22.45 -52.47
N MET A 10 -2.63 -23.28 -51.62
CA MET A 10 -3.11 -22.92 -50.29
C MET A 10 -1.92 -22.95 -49.32
N VAL A 11 -1.30 -21.80 -49.06
CA VAL A 11 -0.23 -21.66 -48.07
C VAL A 11 -0.86 -21.65 -46.67
N LEU A 12 -0.82 -22.80 -46.00
CA LEU A 12 -1.22 -22.98 -44.61
C LEU A 12 -0.12 -22.42 -43.70
N CYS A 13 -0.23 -21.15 -43.29
CA CYS A 13 0.63 -20.57 -42.25
C CYS A 13 0.29 -21.21 -40.90
N LEU A 14 1.02 -22.28 -40.55
CA LEU A 14 1.10 -22.81 -39.19
C LEU A 14 1.84 -21.79 -38.32
N LEU A 15 1.10 -20.92 -37.63
CA LEU A 15 1.64 -20.11 -36.54
C LEU A 15 1.90 -21.04 -35.35
N SER A 16 3.13 -21.56 -35.25
CA SER A 16 3.61 -22.17 -34.02
C SER A 16 3.69 -21.09 -32.94
N ALA A 17 2.77 -21.12 -31.99
CA ALA A 17 2.87 -20.31 -30.78
C ALA A 17 4.13 -20.75 -30.03
N ALA A 18 5.17 -19.92 -30.02
CA ALA A 18 6.36 -20.17 -29.22
C ALA A 18 5.94 -20.25 -27.75
N THR A 19 6.01 -21.45 -27.18
CA THR A 19 5.87 -21.66 -25.74
C THR A 19 7.01 -20.93 -25.05
N ALA A 20 6.70 -20.08 -24.08
CA ALA A 20 7.75 -19.45 -23.28
C ALA A 20 8.28 -20.48 -22.28
N ASP A 21 9.60 -20.64 -22.26
CA ASP A 21 10.30 -21.56 -21.38
C ASP A 21 10.42 -20.95 -19.97
N ILE A 22 10.32 -21.81 -18.96
CA ILE A 22 10.68 -21.52 -17.56
C ILE A 22 11.97 -22.26 -17.25
N SER A 23 12.95 -21.53 -16.74
CA SER A 23 14.17 -22.04 -16.14
C SER A 23 14.53 -21.17 -14.95
N VAL A 24 14.06 -21.58 -13.77
CA VAL A 24 14.36 -20.89 -12.52
C VAL A 24 15.16 -21.81 -11.61
N SER A 25 16.32 -21.37 -11.16
CA SER A 25 17.22 -22.20 -10.36
C SER A 25 17.86 -21.43 -9.21
N GLY A 26 18.31 -22.17 -8.21
CA GLY A 26 18.92 -21.56 -7.04
C GLY A 26 19.20 -22.57 -5.93
N ILE A 27 19.50 -22.04 -4.75
CA ILE A 27 19.81 -22.80 -3.54
C ILE A 27 18.99 -22.29 -2.37
N VAL A 28 18.44 -23.22 -1.60
CA VAL A 28 17.80 -22.95 -0.32
C VAL A 28 18.76 -23.35 0.80
N LYS A 29 19.10 -22.38 1.66
CA LYS A 29 20.06 -22.56 2.75
C LYS A 29 19.43 -22.26 4.10
N LYS A 30 20.03 -22.78 5.17
CA LYS A 30 19.74 -22.33 6.53
C LYS A 30 20.26 -20.92 6.74
N SER A 31 19.81 -20.28 7.81
CA SER A 31 20.31 -18.97 8.26
C SER A 31 21.80 -18.92 8.59
N ASP A 32 22.46 -20.08 8.77
CA ASP A 32 23.92 -20.17 8.84
C ASP A 32 24.64 -19.81 7.52
N GLY A 33 23.90 -19.70 6.41
CA GLY A 33 24.40 -19.31 5.09
C GLY A 33 25.24 -20.37 4.38
N THR A 34 25.54 -21.49 5.05
CA THR A 34 26.47 -22.52 4.56
C THR A 34 25.77 -23.83 4.24
N THR A 35 24.70 -24.17 4.96
CA THR A 35 24.07 -25.49 4.87
C THR A 35 22.85 -25.47 3.98
N GLY A 36 22.90 -26.21 2.86
CA GLY A 36 21.74 -26.46 2.02
C GLY A 36 20.63 -27.20 2.77
N ILE A 37 19.37 -26.87 2.48
CA ILE A 37 18.21 -27.52 3.11
C ILE A 37 17.57 -28.47 2.08
N PRO A 38 17.62 -29.80 2.28
CA PRO A 38 17.03 -30.75 1.33
C PRO A 38 15.51 -30.85 1.46
N GLY A 39 14.80 -31.20 0.37
CA GLY A 39 13.36 -31.44 0.39
C GLY A 39 12.49 -30.22 0.70
N VAL A 40 12.99 -29.00 0.46
CA VAL A 40 12.19 -27.77 0.47
C VAL A 40 11.39 -27.75 -0.82
N LYS A 41 10.07 -27.57 -0.73
CA LYS A 41 9.24 -27.31 -1.90
C LYS A 41 9.43 -25.86 -2.31
N VAL A 42 9.91 -25.63 -3.53
CA VAL A 42 10.01 -24.30 -4.13
C VAL A 42 9.03 -24.23 -5.30
N SER A 43 8.06 -23.32 -5.23
CA SER A 43 7.00 -23.19 -6.24
C SER A 43 6.81 -21.74 -6.69
N LEU A 44 6.31 -21.57 -7.90
CA LEU A 44 5.86 -20.26 -8.40
C LEU A 44 4.46 -19.93 -7.87
N SER A 45 4.28 -18.72 -7.37
CA SER A 45 3.03 -18.30 -6.72
C SER A 45 1.83 -18.24 -7.66
N GLU A 46 2.04 -17.80 -8.91
CA GLU A 46 0.97 -17.69 -9.91
C GLU A 46 0.85 -18.94 -10.79
N GLN A 47 1.82 -19.85 -10.68
CA GLN A 47 1.96 -21.04 -11.53
C GLN A 47 2.20 -22.27 -10.65
N ASN A 48 1.21 -22.58 -9.80
CA ASN A 48 1.31 -23.65 -8.78
C ASN A 48 1.71 -25.04 -9.33
N ASP A 49 1.47 -25.29 -10.62
CA ASP A 49 1.86 -26.53 -11.31
C ASP A 49 3.39 -26.64 -11.49
N PHE A 50 4.12 -25.53 -11.38
CA PHE A 50 5.57 -25.45 -11.51
C PHE A 50 6.21 -25.32 -10.13
N PHE A 51 6.77 -26.45 -9.69
CA PHE A 51 7.51 -26.54 -8.45
C PHE A 51 8.65 -27.56 -8.59
N SER A 52 9.59 -27.48 -7.66
CA SER A 52 10.66 -28.45 -7.50
C SER A 52 10.93 -28.66 -6.03
N PHE A 53 11.60 -29.76 -5.71
CA PHE A 53 12.12 -29.98 -4.37
C PHE A 53 13.63 -29.80 -4.39
N THR A 54 14.16 -29.17 -3.35
CA THR A 54 15.61 -29.06 -3.22
C THR A 54 16.25 -30.44 -3.02
N ASP A 55 17.43 -30.63 -3.62
CA ASP A 55 18.23 -31.84 -3.48
C ASP A 55 18.99 -31.89 -2.12
N SER A 56 19.89 -32.87 -1.96
CA SER A 56 20.72 -33.01 -0.75
C SER A 56 21.60 -31.80 -0.45
N SER A 57 21.93 -31.00 -1.46
CA SER A 57 22.74 -29.78 -1.36
C SER A 57 21.89 -28.51 -1.21
N GLY A 58 20.56 -28.64 -1.15
CA GLY A 58 19.63 -27.52 -1.10
C GLY A 58 19.37 -26.87 -2.46
N ILE A 59 19.85 -27.42 -3.56
CA ILE A 59 19.70 -26.85 -4.90
C ILE A 59 18.32 -27.19 -5.44
N PHE A 60 17.62 -26.22 -6.01
CA PHE A 60 16.37 -26.42 -6.74
C PHE A 60 16.51 -25.98 -8.19
N LYS A 61 15.73 -26.63 -9.06
CA LYS A 61 15.57 -26.24 -10.46
C LYS A 61 14.12 -26.46 -10.87
N ILE A 62 13.44 -25.41 -11.31
CA ILE A 62 12.09 -25.42 -11.87
C ILE A 62 12.26 -25.23 -13.38
N GLU A 63 11.97 -26.27 -14.13
CA GLU A 63 11.96 -26.25 -15.59
C GLU A 63 10.58 -26.60 -16.11
N GLY A 64 10.19 -25.98 -17.21
CA GLY A 64 9.06 -26.46 -17.96
C GLY A 64 8.71 -25.57 -19.13
N THR A 65 8.00 -26.16 -20.08
CA THR A 65 7.50 -25.49 -21.28
C THR A 65 6.01 -25.24 -21.12
N GLY A 66 5.52 -24.17 -21.71
CA GLY A 66 4.09 -23.88 -21.68
C GLY A 66 3.67 -23.31 -20.34
N LEU A 67 4.34 -22.22 -19.93
CA LEU A 67 3.71 -21.19 -19.10
C LEU A 67 2.25 -21.14 -19.54
N ARG A 68 1.30 -21.42 -18.63
CA ARG A 68 -0.09 -21.04 -18.92
C ARG A 68 0.05 -19.59 -19.27
N SER A 69 -0.21 -19.25 -20.54
CA SER A 69 -0.21 -17.87 -20.95
C SER A 69 -1.25 -17.28 -20.03
N TYR A 70 -0.75 -16.61 -19.00
CA TYR A 70 -1.57 -15.73 -18.21
C TYR A 70 -1.82 -14.64 -19.24
N LEU A 71 -2.82 -14.87 -20.09
CA LEU A 71 -3.57 -13.81 -20.70
C LEU A 71 -3.94 -13.01 -19.47
N PRO A 72 -3.25 -11.90 -19.19
CA PRO A 72 -3.37 -11.19 -17.93
C PRO A 72 -4.85 -11.07 -17.71
N LYS A 73 -5.39 -11.82 -16.71
CA LYS A 73 -6.80 -12.19 -16.61
C LYS A 73 -7.61 -11.00 -17.07
N ALA A 74 -8.09 -11.05 -18.34
CA ALA A 74 -8.31 -9.83 -19.14
C ALA A 74 -8.91 -8.80 -18.22
N ASN A 75 -8.12 -7.80 -17.80
CA ASN A 75 -8.48 -6.95 -16.68
C ASN A 75 -9.84 -6.40 -17.03
N THR A 76 -10.90 -6.99 -16.45
CA THR A 76 -12.25 -6.65 -16.86
C THR A 76 -12.40 -5.26 -16.30
N ILE A 77 -12.49 -4.29 -17.20
CA ILE A 77 -12.70 -2.91 -16.81
C ILE A 77 -14.01 -2.93 -16.03
N LYS A 78 -13.91 -2.81 -14.72
CA LYS A 78 -15.01 -2.63 -13.81
C LYS A 78 -15.31 -1.15 -13.79
N ILE A 79 -16.58 -0.84 -13.96
CA ILE A 79 -17.09 0.48 -13.65
C ILE A 79 -17.95 0.35 -12.42
N ASP A 80 -17.65 1.16 -11.41
CA ASP A 80 -18.45 1.28 -10.21
C ASP A 80 -18.93 2.73 -10.05
N LEU A 81 -20.04 2.91 -9.35
CA LEU A 81 -20.62 4.21 -9.06
C LEU A 81 -20.84 4.34 -7.56
N LYS A 82 -20.09 5.25 -6.94
CA LYS A 82 -20.33 5.64 -5.55
C LYS A 82 -20.67 7.12 -5.48
N ASP A 83 -21.85 7.40 -4.93
CA ASP A 83 -22.45 8.73 -4.91
C ASP A 83 -22.59 9.33 -6.31
N ARG A 84 -21.71 10.28 -6.66
CA ARG A 84 -21.64 10.92 -7.97
C ARG A 84 -20.27 10.74 -8.62
N ILE A 85 -19.52 9.73 -8.20
CA ILE A 85 -18.18 9.47 -8.71
C ILE A 85 -18.20 8.12 -9.41
N LEU A 86 -17.91 8.14 -10.70
CA LEU A 86 -17.73 6.97 -11.53
C LEU A 86 -16.28 6.50 -11.41
N TYR A 87 -16.07 5.30 -10.90
CA TYR A 87 -14.76 4.67 -10.76
C TYR A 87 -14.54 3.68 -11.91
N ILE A 88 -13.38 3.74 -12.56
CA ILE A 88 -13.03 2.90 -13.71
C ILE A 88 -11.74 2.15 -13.33
N SER A 89 -11.79 0.83 -13.17
CA SER A 89 -10.64 0.03 -12.72
C SER A 89 -10.68 -1.42 -13.17
N PRO A 90 -9.53 -2.09 -13.34
CA PRO A 90 -8.22 -1.53 -13.63
C PRO A 90 -8.06 -1.29 -15.14
N ILE A 91 -7.44 -0.17 -15.52
CA ILE A 91 -6.98 0.05 -16.90
C ILE A 91 -5.59 -0.57 -16.98
N ALA A 92 -5.39 -1.64 -17.76
CA ALA A 92 -4.13 -2.39 -17.73
C ALA A 92 -2.97 -1.69 -18.46
N LEU A 93 -3.28 -0.84 -19.44
CA LEU A 93 -2.30 -0.23 -20.34
C LEU A 93 -2.61 1.24 -20.57
N LYS A 94 -1.55 2.00 -20.87
CA LYS A 94 -1.64 3.42 -21.21
C LYS A 94 -2.48 3.61 -22.48
N GLN A 95 -3.71 4.11 -22.32
CA GLN A 95 -4.65 4.25 -23.44
C GLN A 95 -5.51 5.51 -23.32
N ASN A 96 -6.08 5.92 -24.45
CA ASN A 96 -7.03 7.03 -24.48
C ASN A 96 -8.40 6.51 -24.03
N CYS A 97 -9.06 7.27 -23.16
CA CYS A 97 -10.43 7.02 -22.72
C CYS A 97 -11.33 8.18 -23.14
N LYS A 98 -12.52 7.86 -23.63
CA LYS A 98 -13.58 8.84 -23.84
C LYS A 98 -14.79 8.43 -23.01
N ILE A 99 -15.34 9.36 -22.25
CA ILE A 99 -16.52 9.16 -21.42
C ILE A 99 -17.57 10.15 -21.89
N GLY A 100 -18.73 9.65 -22.32
CA GLY A 100 -19.89 10.45 -22.69
C GLY A 100 -21.11 10.09 -21.85
N ILE A 101 -21.88 11.10 -21.42
CA ILE A 101 -23.18 10.93 -20.79
C ILE A 101 -24.23 11.53 -21.71
N TYR A 102 -25.27 10.78 -22.01
CA TYR A 102 -26.33 11.17 -22.95
C TYR A 102 -27.70 11.05 -22.29
N SER A 103 -28.62 11.96 -22.61
CA SER A 103 -30.04 11.75 -22.30
C SER A 103 -30.61 10.64 -23.17
N VAL A 104 -31.79 10.13 -22.81
CA VAL A 104 -32.57 9.20 -23.67
C VAL A 104 -32.95 9.78 -25.04
N THR A 105 -32.92 11.12 -25.19
CA THR A 105 -33.13 11.79 -26.48
C THR A 105 -31.85 11.94 -27.31
N GLY A 106 -30.72 11.40 -26.82
CA GLY A 106 -29.41 11.45 -27.49
C GLY A 106 -28.63 12.75 -27.27
N LYS A 107 -29.14 13.70 -26.47
CA LYS A 107 -28.42 14.94 -26.14
C LYS A 107 -27.20 14.60 -25.28
N ASN A 108 -26.01 15.01 -25.71
CA ASN A 108 -24.80 14.92 -24.90
C ASN A 108 -24.86 15.90 -23.74
N LEU A 109 -24.72 15.40 -22.51
CA LEU A 109 -24.74 16.17 -21.27
C LEU A 109 -23.35 16.35 -20.67
N LEU A 110 -22.45 15.42 -20.94
CA LEU A 110 -21.04 15.47 -20.55
C LEU A 110 -20.22 14.69 -21.57
N PHE A 111 -19.08 15.25 -21.96
CA PHE A 111 -18.06 14.54 -22.72
C PHE A 111 -16.69 14.86 -22.11
N LYS A 112 -15.93 13.81 -21.76
CA LYS A 112 -14.56 13.93 -21.28
C LYS A 112 -13.65 12.99 -22.05
N SER A 113 -12.58 13.53 -22.60
CA SER A 113 -11.49 12.76 -23.19
C SER A 113 -10.31 12.79 -22.24
N LEU A 114 -9.81 11.63 -21.87
CA LEU A 114 -8.64 11.44 -21.02
C LEU A 114 -7.57 10.78 -21.89
N SER A 115 -6.50 11.51 -22.18
CA SER A 115 -5.37 10.97 -22.94
C SER A 115 -4.38 10.31 -21.99
N GLN A 116 -3.71 9.25 -22.46
CA GLN A 116 -2.55 8.69 -21.76
C GLN A 116 -2.83 8.21 -20.32
N ILE A 117 -4.00 7.61 -20.09
CA ILE A 117 -4.40 7.16 -18.76
C ILE A 117 -3.49 6.07 -18.22
N GLN A 118 -2.95 6.26 -17.02
CA GLN A 118 -2.03 5.32 -16.38
C GLN A 118 -2.75 4.07 -15.83
N PRO A 119 -2.03 2.94 -15.63
CA PRO A 119 -2.59 1.72 -15.08
C PRO A 119 -2.99 1.79 -13.60
N GLN A 120 -4.08 2.50 -13.31
CA GLN A 120 -4.60 2.74 -11.96
C GLN A 120 -6.13 2.89 -11.99
N VAL A 121 -6.74 3.14 -10.83
CA VAL A 121 -8.16 3.49 -10.74
C VAL A 121 -8.36 4.93 -11.17
N HIS A 122 -9.30 5.18 -12.08
CA HIS A 122 -9.66 6.53 -12.51
C HIS A 122 -11.02 6.89 -11.98
N SER A 123 -11.20 8.15 -11.58
CA SER A 123 -12.47 8.65 -11.07
C SER A 123 -12.98 9.83 -11.89
N LEU A 124 -14.29 9.87 -12.12
CA LEU A 124 -14.98 10.98 -12.78
C LEU A 124 -16.19 11.39 -11.97
N ARG A 125 -16.17 12.63 -11.46
CA ARG A 125 -17.36 13.22 -10.83
C ARG A 125 -18.40 13.58 -11.90
N LEU A 126 -19.59 13.00 -11.76
CA LEU A 126 -20.74 13.25 -12.61
C LEU A 126 -21.38 14.60 -12.26
N PRO A 127 -21.90 15.35 -13.26
CA PRO A 127 -22.61 16.59 -13.01
C PRO A 127 -23.90 16.34 -12.22
N HIS A 128 -24.52 17.41 -11.72
CA HIS A 128 -25.89 17.32 -11.24
C HIS A 128 -26.84 17.01 -12.41
N LEU A 129 -27.55 15.90 -12.31
CA LEU A 129 -28.53 15.46 -13.30
C LEU A 129 -29.93 15.60 -12.73
N SER A 130 -30.91 15.93 -13.56
CA SER A 130 -32.33 15.83 -13.18
C SER A 130 -32.74 14.36 -13.02
N SER A 131 -33.83 14.10 -12.29
CA SER A 131 -34.41 12.76 -12.23
C SER A 131 -34.71 12.24 -13.64
N GLY A 132 -34.32 10.99 -13.93
CA GLY A 132 -34.44 10.41 -15.27
C GLY A 132 -33.44 9.30 -15.54
N ILE A 133 -33.42 8.81 -16.77
CA ILE A 133 -32.50 7.77 -17.25
C ILE A 133 -31.51 8.40 -18.23
N TYR A 134 -30.25 7.98 -18.14
CA TYR A 134 -29.15 8.45 -18.96
C TYR A 134 -28.31 7.26 -19.46
N LEU A 135 -27.61 7.46 -20.57
CA LEU A 135 -26.66 6.50 -21.12
C LEU A 135 -25.24 6.97 -20.83
N ILE A 136 -24.40 6.10 -20.29
CA ILE A 136 -22.95 6.32 -20.19
C ILE A 136 -22.27 5.47 -21.26
N ARG A 137 -21.49 6.12 -22.12
CA ARG A 137 -20.64 5.48 -23.13
C ARG A 137 -19.19 5.68 -22.76
N LEU A 138 -18.46 4.58 -22.57
CA LEU A 138 -17.03 4.57 -22.27
C LEU A 138 -16.29 3.93 -23.46
N THR A 139 -15.36 4.66 -24.07
CA THR A 139 -14.47 4.13 -25.11
C THR A 139 -13.06 4.08 -24.56
N LEU A 140 -12.46 2.89 -24.49
CA LEU A 140 -11.11 2.62 -24.01
C LEU A 140 -10.31 1.92 -25.11
N GLY A 141 -9.48 2.68 -25.83
CA GLY A 141 -8.83 2.17 -27.04
C GLY A 141 -9.88 1.72 -28.07
N ASN A 142 -9.89 0.42 -28.40
CA ASN A 142 -10.85 -0.20 -29.33
C ASN A 142 -12.05 -0.86 -28.63
N ILE A 143 -12.14 -0.76 -27.30
CA ILE A 143 -13.23 -1.31 -26.50
C ILE A 143 -14.26 -0.21 -26.27
N GLU A 144 -15.52 -0.52 -26.49
CA GLU A 144 -16.63 0.36 -26.16
C GLU A 144 -17.57 -0.34 -25.16
N LEU A 145 -17.84 0.32 -24.05
CA LEU A 145 -18.71 -0.16 -22.98
C LEU A 145 -19.87 0.82 -22.79
N THR A 146 -21.08 0.28 -22.63
CA THR A 146 -22.29 1.10 -22.44
C THR A 146 -23.01 0.72 -21.14
N TYR A 147 -23.44 1.73 -20.38
CA TYR A 147 -24.14 1.57 -19.10
C TYR A 147 -25.38 2.46 -19.05
N THR A 148 -26.37 2.06 -18.27
CA THR A 148 -27.51 2.92 -17.94
C THR A 148 -27.31 3.55 -16.57
N LEU A 149 -27.51 4.86 -16.48
CA LEU A 149 -27.48 5.62 -15.24
C LEU A 149 -28.89 6.14 -14.93
N SER A 150 -29.46 5.68 -13.82
CA SER A 150 -30.78 6.12 -13.33
C SER A 150 -30.61 7.13 -12.21
N CYS A 151 -31.20 8.31 -12.35
CA CYS A 151 -31.23 9.37 -11.35
C CYS A 151 -32.61 9.48 -10.71
N MET A 152 -32.67 9.35 -9.39
CA MET A 152 -33.89 9.50 -8.59
C MET A 152 -33.63 10.51 -7.48
N GLY A 153 -33.93 11.78 -7.76
CA GLY A 153 -33.60 12.89 -6.85
C GLY A 153 -32.08 13.07 -6.72
N LYS A 154 -31.53 12.86 -5.52
CA LYS A 154 -30.08 12.95 -5.26
C LYS A 154 -29.33 11.63 -5.42
N ARG A 155 -30.04 10.52 -5.67
CA ARG A 155 -29.46 9.17 -5.77
C ARG A 155 -29.21 8.81 -7.22
N LEU A 156 -28.09 8.14 -7.48
CA LEU A 156 -27.73 7.62 -8.79
C LEU A 156 -27.51 6.10 -8.70
N PHE A 157 -27.94 5.39 -9.74
CA PHE A 157 -27.79 3.94 -9.86
C PHE A 157 -27.20 3.61 -11.23
N LEU A 158 -26.15 2.80 -11.26
CA LEU A 158 -25.52 2.32 -12.49
C LEU A 158 -25.96 0.90 -12.78
N THR A 159 -26.36 0.60 -14.01
CA THR A 159 -26.71 -0.74 -14.48
C THR A 159 -25.84 -1.11 -15.67
N ASP A 160 -25.16 -2.24 -15.57
CA ASP A 160 -24.34 -2.79 -16.63
C ASP A 160 -25.20 -3.59 -17.62
N HIS A 161 -25.11 -3.25 -18.90
CA HIS A 161 -25.78 -3.95 -19.99
C HIS A 161 -24.82 -4.77 -20.86
N ASN A 162 -23.52 -4.77 -20.55
CA ASN A 162 -22.49 -5.43 -21.35
C ASN A 162 -22.48 -6.95 -21.09
N LYS A 163 -23.47 -7.67 -21.63
CA LYS A 163 -23.37 -9.13 -21.81
C LYS A 163 -22.68 -9.53 -23.12
N ASN A 164 -22.48 -8.60 -24.05
CA ASN A 164 -21.82 -8.83 -25.34
C ASN A 164 -20.82 -7.70 -25.63
N ILE A 165 -19.56 -7.89 -25.25
CA ILE A 165 -18.49 -6.98 -25.66
C ILE A 165 -18.25 -7.21 -27.15
N MET A 166 -18.73 -6.31 -28.01
CA MET A 166 -18.34 -6.30 -29.42
C MET A 166 -16.93 -5.74 -29.53
N SER A 167 -15.93 -6.61 -29.74
CA SER A 167 -14.60 -6.18 -30.12
C SER A 167 -14.66 -5.53 -31.51
N VAL A 168 -14.23 -4.26 -31.60
CA VAL A 168 -14.02 -3.63 -32.92
C VAL A 168 -12.81 -4.29 -33.57
N PRO A 169 -12.88 -4.77 -34.82
CA PRO A 169 -11.74 -5.39 -35.50
C PRO A 169 -10.64 -4.35 -35.71
N GLY A 170 -9.60 -4.40 -34.88
CA GLY A 170 -8.41 -3.55 -35.02
C GLY A 170 -7.18 -4.38 -34.72
N ASN A 171 -6.15 -4.25 -35.56
CA ASN A 171 -4.88 -4.95 -35.43
C ASN A 171 -4.26 -4.70 -34.05
N ILE A 172 -4.37 -5.68 -33.14
CA ILE A 172 -3.76 -5.63 -31.82
C ILE A 172 -2.24 -5.77 -32.02
N THR A 173 -1.53 -4.66 -31.92
CA THR A 173 -0.07 -4.68 -31.85
C THR A 173 0.27 -4.98 -30.40
N VAL A 174 0.68 -6.22 -30.10
CA VAL A 174 1.04 -6.65 -28.75
C VAL A 174 2.25 -5.85 -28.30
N SER A 175 2.05 -4.88 -27.41
CA SER A 175 3.14 -4.13 -26.80
C SER A 175 4.04 -5.06 -26.00
N LYS A 176 5.34 -4.79 -26.04
CA LYS A 176 6.44 -5.46 -25.32
C LYS A 176 5.99 -5.94 -23.94
N ARG A 177 6.08 -7.26 -23.67
CA ARG A 177 5.73 -7.87 -22.38
C ARG A 177 6.41 -7.10 -21.24
N GLU A 178 5.63 -6.60 -20.29
CA GLU A 178 6.14 -6.06 -19.04
C GLU A 178 6.95 -7.12 -18.27
N SER A 179 7.83 -6.66 -17.39
CA SER A 179 8.61 -7.47 -16.46
C SER A 179 7.74 -8.50 -15.75
N VAL A 180 8.19 -9.76 -15.68
CA VAL A 180 7.52 -10.84 -14.95
C VAL A 180 7.27 -10.39 -13.51
N ARG A 181 6.01 -10.45 -13.04
CA ARG A 181 5.64 -10.24 -11.64
C ARG A 181 5.19 -11.58 -11.05
N ASP A 182 6.15 -12.44 -10.70
CA ASP A 182 5.87 -13.69 -9.98
C ASP A 182 6.76 -13.76 -8.73
N THR A 183 6.44 -14.65 -7.81
CA THR A 183 7.13 -14.83 -6.54
C THR A 183 7.42 -16.32 -6.33
N LEU A 184 8.65 -16.66 -5.97
CA LEU A 184 8.99 -17.97 -5.46
C LEU A 184 8.51 -18.11 -4.02
N ILE A 185 7.89 -19.24 -3.72
CA ILE A 185 7.48 -19.64 -2.37
C ILE A 185 8.29 -20.88 -2.00
N ALA A 186 9.05 -20.79 -0.91
CA ALA A 186 9.82 -21.90 -0.36
C ALA A 186 9.19 -22.39 0.95
N GLU A 187 8.74 -23.64 0.96
CA GLU A 187 7.98 -24.26 2.05
C GLU A 187 8.64 -25.56 2.51
N LYS A 188 8.84 -25.68 3.83
CA LYS A 188 9.30 -26.93 4.44
C LYS A 188 8.82 -27.02 5.89
N SER A 189 8.31 -28.18 6.29
CA SER A 189 7.96 -28.44 7.70
C SER A 189 9.16 -28.22 8.61
N GLY A 190 8.93 -27.52 9.72
CA GLY A 190 9.99 -27.10 10.64
C GLY A 190 10.74 -25.84 10.21
N TYR A 191 10.32 -25.14 9.16
CA TYR A 191 10.89 -23.86 8.70
C TYR A 191 9.80 -22.82 8.41
N ILE A 192 10.13 -21.53 8.56
CA ILE A 192 9.26 -20.41 8.19
C ILE A 192 9.19 -20.32 6.66
N THR A 193 7.99 -20.22 6.10
CA THR A 193 7.79 -20.05 4.66
C THR A 193 8.41 -18.74 4.17
N LYS A 194 9.22 -18.80 3.11
CA LYS A 194 9.86 -17.61 2.52
C LYS A 194 9.28 -17.30 1.14
N LYS A 195 9.10 -16.02 0.87
CA LYS A 195 8.67 -15.48 -0.43
C LYS A 195 9.79 -14.63 -1.03
N VAL A 196 10.12 -14.87 -2.30
CA VAL A 196 11.19 -14.16 -3.02
C VAL A 196 10.69 -13.71 -4.39
N PRO A 197 10.65 -12.40 -4.69
CA PRO A 197 10.18 -11.92 -5.99
C PRO A 197 11.12 -12.35 -7.11
N LEU A 198 10.55 -12.67 -8.28
CA LEU A 198 11.29 -13.01 -9.50
C LEU A 198 11.36 -11.82 -10.44
N ALA A 199 12.54 -11.57 -10.99
CA ALA A 199 12.74 -10.59 -12.05
C ALA A 199 12.39 -11.17 -13.43
N SER A 200 12.54 -12.49 -13.61
CA SER A 200 12.19 -13.21 -14.85
C SER A 200 11.96 -14.71 -14.60
N TYR A 201 11.33 -15.39 -15.56
CA TYR A 201 11.20 -16.86 -15.56
C TYR A 201 12.47 -17.60 -16.05
N LEU A 202 13.55 -16.87 -16.34
CA LEU A 202 14.86 -17.41 -16.74
C LEU A 202 15.95 -17.06 -15.72
N GLN A 203 15.56 -16.88 -14.45
CA GLN A 203 16.45 -16.40 -13.40
C GLN A 203 17.17 -17.56 -12.70
N GLU A 204 18.49 -17.49 -12.64
CA GLU A 204 19.35 -18.48 -12.00
C GLU A 204 20.01 -17.93 -10.73
N ASP A 205 20.74 -18.79 -10.01
CA ASP A 205 21.53 -18.45 -8.81
C ASP A 205 20.75 -17.79 -7.67
N ILE A 206 19.45 -18.09 -7.57
CA ILE A 206 18.60 -17.52 -6.53
C ILE A 206 18.97 -18.12 -5.18
N THR A 207 19.29 -17.28 -4.20
CA THR A 207 19.51 -17.72 -2.83
C THR A 207 18.27 -17.47 -1.98
N ILE A 208 17.71 -18.53 -1.42
CA ILE A 208 16.61 -18.46 -0.45
C ILE A 208 17.14 -18.92 0.91
N VAL A 209 17.00 -18.09 1.93
CA VAL A 209 17.38 -18.45 3.30
C VAL A 209 16.11 -18.78 4.09
N LEU A 210 16.04 -19.98 4.66
CA LEU A 210 14.95 -20.39 5.55
C LEU A 210 15.41 -20.47 7.00
N ASP A 211 14.55 -19.97 7.88
CA ASP A 211 14.71 -20.01 9.32
C ASP A 211 13.97 -21.21 9.92
N SER A 212 14.60 -21.94 10.84
CA SER A 212 13.99 -23.08 11.52
C SER A 212 12.94 -22.63 12.55
N ILE A 213 11.77 -23.26 12.53
CA ILE A 213 10.70 -23.07 13.54
C ILE A 213 11.17 -23.55 14.92
N ALA A 214 12.07 -24.54 14.97
CA ALA A 214 12.61 -25.07 16.23
C ALA A 214 13.62 -24.13 16.92
N ASN A 215 13.94 -23.00 16.27
CA ASN A 215 14.69 -21.91 16.88
C ASN A 215 13.81 -20.64 16.99
N PRO A 216 12.63 -20.70 17.66
CA PRO A 216 11.75 -19.54 17.86
C PRO A 216 12.38 -18.52 18.83
N ALA A 217 13.58 -18.79 19.34
CA ALA A 217 14.37 -17.88 20.14
C ALA A 217 14.81 -16.62 19.36
N LEU A 218 14.71 -16.58 18.03
CA LEU A 218 15.09 -15.43 17.20
C LEU A 218 13.92 -14.53 16.78
N ASN A 219 12.72 -15.08 16.54
CA ASN A 219 11.56 -14.30 16.15
C ASN A 219 10.61 -14.19 17.34
N LYS A 220 10.65 -13.06 18.04
CA LYS A 220 9.88 -12.84 19.27
C LYS A 220 8.68 -11.90 19.09
N GLY A 221 8.39 -11.51 17.84
CA GLY A 221 7.38 -10.52 17.50
C GLY A 221 7.76 -9.11 17.97
N LEU A 222 7.54 -8.10 17.15
CA LEU A 222 7.61 -6.70 17.55
C LEU A 222 6.36 -6.29 18.34
N THR A 223 6.54 -5.59 19.46
CA THR A 223 5.44 -4.86 20.13
C THR A 223 5.54 -3.38 19.81
N VAL A 224 4.46 -2.79 19.31
CA VAL A 224 4.37 -1.35 19.01
C VAL A 224 3.30 -0.70 19.87
N TYR A 225 3.65 0.34 20.61
CA TYR A 225 2.69 1.22 21.26
C TYR A 225 2.58 2.51 20.46
N PHE A 226 1.43 2.79 19.86
CA PHE A 226 1.14 4.05 19.18
C PHE A 226 0.26 4.95 20.04
N ILE A 227 0.70 6.19 20.23
CA ILE A 227 0.01 7.20 21.05
C ILE A 227 -0.18 8.45 20.21
N ARG A 228 -1.42 8.93 20.10
CA ARG A 228 -1.70 10.26 19.57
C ARG A 228 -1.40 11.30 20.64
N HIS A 229 -0.85 12.46 20.26
CA HIS A 229 -0.65 13.59 21.20
C HIS A 229 -1.90 13.95 22.01
N ALA A 230 -1.71 14.54 23.18
CA ALA A 230 -2.77 15.06 24.03
C ALA A 230 -3.54 16.22 23.36
N GLU A 231 -4.70 16.57 23.90
CA GLU A 231 -5.54 17.64 23.36
C GLU A 231 -4.83 18.99 23.34
N THR A 232 -4.94 19.68 22.22
CA THR A 232 -4.42 21.05 22.01
C THR A 232 -5.56 22.06 21.94
N VAL A 233 -5.25 23.35 22.10
CA VAL A 233 -6.22 24.44 21.93
C VAL A 233 -6.87 24.39 20.55
N ALA A 234 -6.10 24.11 19.50
CA ALA A 234 -6.63 23.92 18.14
C ALA A 234 -7.64 22.77 18.06
N ASN A 235 -7.38 21.64 18.75
CA ASN A 235 -8.33 20.52 18.80
C ASN A 235 -9.64 20.91 19.50
N ALA A 236 -9.56 21.57 20.66
CA ALA A 236 -10.73 21.95 21.44
C ALA A 236 -11.59 23.02 20.76
N SER A 237 -10.97 23.92 20.00
CA SER A 237 -11.64 25.00 19.27
C SER A 237 -12.17 24.58 17.89
N GLY A 238 -11.85 23.37 17.43
CA GLY A 238 -12.23 22.90 16.09
C GLY A 238 -11.42 23.52 14.95
N GLN A 239 -10.27 24.13 15.26
CA GLN A 239 -9.30 24.56 14.27
C GLN A 239 -8.66 23.31 13.62
N HIS A 240 -8.72 23.22 12.30
CA HIS A 240 -8.21 22.09 11.53
C HIS A 240 -7.25 22.58 10.44
N GLY A 241 -6.30 21.75 10.02
CA GLY A 241 -5.50 22.00 8.81
C GLY A 241 -4.60 23.24 8.85
N GLY A 242 -4.23 23.73 10.04
CA GLY A 242 -3.45 24.96 10.19
C GLY A 242 -4.28 26.25 10.26
N ASP A 243 -5.61 26.15 10.37
CA ASP A 243 -6.44 27.30 10.74
C ASP A 243 -6.08 27.78 12.16
N GLY A 244 -6.13 29.10 12.37
CA GLY A 244 -5.81 29.72 13.66
C GLY A 244 -4.31 30.00 13.87
N PRO A 245 -3.94 30.58 15.03
CA PRO A 245 -2.56 30.82 15.41
C PRO A 245 -1.75 29.53 15.50
N LEU A 246 -0.50 29.52 15.02
CA LEU A 246 0.35 28.32 15.06
C LEU A 246 0.57 27.82 16.48
N GLU A 247 0.63 28.72 17.46
CA GLU A 247 0.74 28.40 18.88
C GLU A 247 -0.42 27.56 19.43
N ASP A 248 -1.64 27.70 18.87
CA ASP A 248 -2.81 26.93 19.32
C ASP A 248 -2.66 25.45 18.97
N HIS A 249 -1.92 25.14 17.90
CA HIS A 249 -1.63 23.76 17.49
C HIS A 249 -0.61 23.09 18.41
N ASP A 250 0.17 23.82 19.20
CA ASP A 250 1.18 23.25 20.09
C ASP A 250 0.96 23.55 21.58
N THR A 251 -0.10 24.28 21.92
CA THR A 251 -0.52 24.56 23.29
C THR A 251 -1.52 23.52 23.74
N LEU A 252 -1.21 22.80 24.83
CA LEU A 252 -2.12 21.84 25.43
C LEU A 252 -3.23 22.59 26.19
N THR A 253 -4.45 22.05 26.17
CA THR A 253 -5.53 22.52 27.05
C THR A 253 -5.32 22.01 28.48
N GLU A 254 -6.11 22.49 29.44
CA GLU A 254 -6.14 21.89 30.79
C GLU A 254 -6.47 20.39 30.75
N LEU A 255 -7.40 20.00 29.86
CA LEU A 255 -7.69 18.58 29.61
C LEU A 255 -6.50 17.86 28.98
N GLY A 256 -5.78 18.50 28.05
CA GLY A 256 -4.54 17.98 27.48
C GLY A 256 -3.45 17.71 28.52
N GLU A 257 -3.21 18.65 29.44
CA GLU A 257 -2.25 18.46 30.53
C GLU A 257 -2.66 17.30 31.46
N LYS A 258 -3.95 17.20 31.80
CA LYS A 258 -4.47 16.05 32.56
C LYS A 258 -4.29 14.74 31.80
N GLN A 259 -4.53 14.72 30.50
CA GLN A 259 -4.31 13.55 29.64
C GLN A 259 -2.84 13.11 29.63
N VAL A 260 -1.89 14.06 29.64
CA VAL A 260 -0.45 13.75 29.72
C VAL A 260 -0.10 13.09 31.05
N GLU A 261 -0.63 13.61 32.16
CA GLU A 261 -0.41 13.04 33.48
C GLU A 261 -1.03 11.63 33.60
N ASP A 262 -2.28 11.47 33.15
CA ASP A 262 -2.98 10.18 33.13
C ASP A 262 -2.25 9.15 32.25
N LEU A 263 -1.72 9.57 31.10
CA LEU A 263 -0.89 8.74 30.23
C LEU A 263 0.40 8.31 30.92
N LYS A 264 1.14 9.24 31.53
CA LYS A 264 2.39 8.94 32.26
C LYS A 264 2.15 7.90 33.35
N ASN A 265 1.11 8.09 34.16
CA ASN A 265 0.79 7.18 35.26
C ASN A 265 0.44 5.78 34.74
N TYR A 266 -0.41 5.70 33.70
CA TYR A 266 -0.72 4.43 33.04
C TYR A 266 0.54 3.70 32.53
N LEU A 267 1.45 4.40 31.82
CA LEU A 267 2.66 3.78 31.27
C LEU A 267 3.60 3.26 32.38
N ILE A 268 3.66 3.94 33.52
CA ILE A 268 4.45 3.52 34.69
C ILE A 268 3.80 2.32 35.39
N GLU A 269 2.50 2.38 35.65
CA GLU A 269 1.72 1.34 36.34
C GLU A 269 1.72 0.03 35.57
N GLU A 270 1.55 0.08 34.24
CA GLU A 270 1.63 -1.07 33.34
C GLU A 270 3.07 -1.55 33.10
N ASN A 271 4.06 -0.91 33.75
CA ASN A 271 5.49 -1.22 33.64
C ASN A 271 5.97 -1.28 32.17
N ILE A 272 5.49 -0.36 31.33
CA ILE A 272 5.89 -0.31 29.92
C ILE A 272 7.33 0.21 29.86
N ARG A 273 8.22 -0.57 29.24
CA ARG A 273 9.66 -0.29 29.08
C ARG A 273 10.04 -0.42 27.60
N PRO A 274 9.90 0.65 26.81
CA PRO A 274 10.24 0.60 25.41
C PRO A 274 11.77 0.55 25.21
N ASP A 275 12.21 -0.24 24.24
CA ASP A 275 13.57 -0.24 23.73
C ASP A 275 13.87 1.00 22.88
N LEU A 276 12.83 1.61 22.31
CA LEU A 276 12.88 2.87 21.58
C LEU A 276 11.60 3.67 21.81
N VAL A 277 11.74 4.98 22.00
CA VAL A 277 10.65 5.95 21.85
C VAL A 277 10.92 6.79 20.61
N ALA A 278 10.03 6.73 19.62
CA ALA A 278 10.05 7.57 18.43
C ALA A 278 8.93 8.62 18.52
N VAL A 279 9.23 9.87 18.18
CA VAL A 279 8.28 10.98 18.30
C VAL A 279 8.28 11.86 17.07
N SER A 280 7.10 12.34 16.68
CA SER A 280 6.95 13.41 15.68
C SER A 280 7.72 14.68 16.07
N PRO A 281 8.21 15.46 15.10
CA PRO A 281 8.92 16.70 15.38
C PRO A 281 8.04 17.80 16.01
N SER A 282 6.71 17.70 15.94
CA SER A 282 5.80 18.71 16.53
C SER A 282 5.95 18.87 18.04
N LEU A 283 5.82 20.10 18.55
CA LEU A 283 5.98 20.36 19.98
C LEU A 283 4.90 19.68 20.82
N ARG A 284 3.65 19.60 20.35
CA ARG A 284 2.57 18.87 21.05
C ARG A 284 2.87 17.39 21.32
N THR A 285 3.54 16.70 20.38
CA THR A 285 3.89 15.28 20.55
C THR A 285 5.04 15.11 21.53
N GLN A 286 6.02 16.03 21.51
CA GLN A 286 7.11 16.06 22.48
C GLN A 286 6.58 16.33 23.90
N LYS A 287 5.76 17.38 24.09
CA LYS A 287 5.10 17.69 25.38
C LYS A 287 4.30 16.52 25.93
N THR A 288 3.62 15.78 25.06
CA THR A 288 2.77 14.65 25.48
C THR A 288 3.56 13.54 26.18
N ILE A 289 4.80 13.27 25.77
CA ILE A 289 5.56 12.13 26.27
C ILE A 289 6.70 12.51 27.23
N GLU A 290 7.11 13.78 27.25
CA GLU A 290 8.25 14.24 28.04
C GLU A 290 8.18 13.84 29.53
N PRO A 291 7.03 13.95 30.24
CA PRO A 291 6.96 13.55 31.65
C PRO A 291 7.28 12.08 31.88
N PHE A 292 6.88 11.20 30.96
CA PHE A 292 7.21 9.77 31.01
C PHE A 292 8.71 9.52 30.75
N LEU A 293 9.29 10.21 29.76
CA LEU A 293 10.72 10.12 29.46
C LEU A 293 11.58 10.53 30.66
N LYS A 294 11.22 11.64 31.32
CA LYS A 294 11.88 12.14 32.54
C LYS A 294 11.74 11.16 33.70
N ALA A 295 10.55 10.59 33.91
CA ALA A 295 10.30 9.65 34.99
C ALA A 295 11.14 8.37 34.90
N LEU A 296 11.42 7.89 33.68
CA LEU A 296 12.26 6.70 33.45
C LEU A 296 13.72 7.02 33.11
N ASN A 297 14.09 8.29 33.02
CA ASN A 297 15.41 8.75 32.58
C ASN A 297 15.83 8.13 31.22
N ILE A 298 14.93 8.13 30.24
CA ILE A 298 15.16 7.66 28.88
C ILE A 298 15.02 8.81 27.87
N LYS A 299 15.48 8.59 26.65
CA LYS A 299 15.40 9.57 25.56
C LYS A 299 14.49 9.08 24.43
N ALA A 300 13.93 10.03 23.70
CA ALA A 300 13.17 9.77 22.47
C ALA A 300 13.92 10.27 21.23
N GLU A 301 13.81 9.51 20.16
CA GLU A 301 14.27 9.86 18.82
C GLU A 301 13.17 10.65 18.08
N ILE A 302 13.50 11.82 17.54
CA ILE A 302 12.61 12.56 16.65
C ILE A 302 12.72 11.98 15.23
N TRP A 303 11.60 11.52 14.69
CA TRP A 303 11.47 11.02 13.32
C TRP A 303 10.59 11.96 12.51
N VAL A 304 11.13 12.60 11.48
CA VAL A 304 10.42 13.64 10.72
C VAL A 304 9.26 13.09 9.89
N GLU A 305 9.32 11.81 9.56
CA GLU A 305 8.26 11.07 8.86
C GLU A 305 6.98 10.91 9.69
N LEU A 306 7.08 11.07 11.01
CA LEU A 306 5.93 11.02 11.93
C LEU A 306 5.18 12.34 12.01
N ASN A 307 5.61 13.39 11.28
CA ASN A 307 4.91 14.66 11.24
C ASN A 307 3.46 14.50 10.77
N GLU A 308 2.58 15.43 11.16
CA GLU A 308 1.17 15.36 10.78
C GLU A 308 1.03 15.52 9.26
N CYS A 309 0.28 14.62 8.64
CA CYS A 309 0.12 14.56 7.18
C CYS A 309 -1.25 13.98 6.77
N CYS A 310 -1.52 14.06 5.46
CA CYS A 310 -2.60 13.36 4.74
C CYS A 310 -4.04 13.74 5.13
N GLY A 311 -4.29 15.00 5.48
CA GLY A 311 -5.66 15.49 5.65
C GLY A 311 -6.47 15.50 4.34
N ASP A 312 -5.77 15.58 3.20
CA ASP A 312 -6.36 15.68 1.87
C ASP A 312 -6.94 14.35 1.34
N GLU A 313 -7.81 14.45 0.34
CA GLU A 313 -8.25 13.28 -0.42
C GLU A 313 -7.11 12.77 -1.34
N PRO A 314 -7.01 11.45 -1.58
CA PRO A 314 -6.07 10.91 -2.57
C PRO A 314 -6.27 11.58 -3.92
N SER A 315 -5.19 12.10 -4.51
CA SER A 315 -5.22 12.70 -5.84
C SER A 315 -5.21 11.62 -6.94
N GLY A 316 -4.66 10.44 -6.61
CA GLY A 316 -4.44 9.35 -7.55
C GLY A 316 -3.15 9.48 -8.33
N GLU A 317 -2.30 10.47 -8.02
CA GLU A 317 -0.94 10.51 -8.52
C GLU A 317 -0.14 9.29 -8.03
N PRO A 318 0.94 8.88 -8.73
CA PRO A 318 1.80 7.82 -8.24
C PRO A 318 2.51 8.25 -6.95
N LEU A 319 2.77 7.29 -6.06
CA LEU A 319 3.65 7.55 -4.92
C LEU A 319 5.04 8.00 -5.41
N PRO A 320 5.67 8.96 -4.73
CA PRO A 320 7.07 9.27 -4.94
C PRO A 320 7.95 8.02 -4.81
N THR A 321 9.02 7.93 -5.58
CA THR A 321 10.05 6.88 -5.45
C THR A 321 11.17 7.28 -4.52
N GLU A 322 11.26 8.56 -4.19
CA GLU A 322 12.30 9.18 -3.36
C GLU A 322 11.64 10.17 -2.40
N ARG A 323 12.34 10.52 -1.32
CA ARG A 323 11.90 11.57 -0.40
C ARG A 323 11.77 12.88 -1.16
N PRO A 324 10.57 13.50 -1.21
CA PRO A 324 10.39 14.82 -1.79
C PRO A 324 11.30 15.83 -1.10
N GLU A 325 11.93 16.69 -1.91
CA GLU A 325 12.75 17.78 -1.39
C GLU A 325 11.89 18.72 -0.55
N PRO A 326 12.29 19.03 0.70
CA PRO A 326 11.52 19.94 1.54
C PRO A 326 11.54 21.33 0.92
N ARG A 327 10.36 21.84 0.55
CA ARG A 327 10.20 23.20 0.01
C ARG A 327 10.69 24.27 0.97
N TRP A 328 10.56 24.00 2.27
CA TRP A 328 11.06 24.84 3.35
C TRP A 328 11.97 24.01 4.26
N LYS A 329 13.22 24.43 4.43
CA LYS A 329 14.17 23.83 5.36
C LYS A 329 13.92 24.36 6.78
N ILE A 330 12.74 24.09 7.32
CA ILE A 330 12.42 24.42 8.72
C ILE A 330 13.16 23.44 9.60
N LYS A 331 14.06 23.96 10.45
CA LYS A 331 14.86 23.13 11.35
C LYS A 331 13.96 22.54 12.44
N VAL A 332 14.17 21.26 12.74
CA VAL A 332 13.53 20.59 13.87
C VAL A 332 14.25 20.99 15.15
N GLU A 333 13.49 21.43 16.15
CA GLU A 333 13.99 21.83 17.45
C GLU A 333 13.50 20.86 18.55
N PRO A 334 14.42 20.09 19.17
CA PRO A 334 14.10 19.33 20.37
C PRO A 334 13.67 20.28 21.50
N MET A 335 12.56 19.98 22.19
CA MET A 335 12.08 20.85 23.27
C MET A 335 12.93 20.78 24.55
N SER A 336 13.72 19.71 24.71
CA SER A 336 14.62 19.48 25.84
C SER A 336 15.65 18.38 25.53
N GLU A 337 16.54 18.11 26.48
CA GLU A 337 17.57 17.05 26.36
C GLU A 337 17.03 15.62 26.35
N SER A 338 15.74 15.44 26.66
CA SER A 338 15.03 14.17 26.54
C SER A 338 14.80 13.75 25.08
N PHE A 339 15.06 14.64 24.12
CA PHE A 339 14.82 14.41 22.70
C PHE A 339 16.12 14.53 21.91
N ILE A 340 16.33 13.61 20.97
CA ILE A 340 17.47 13.59 20.06
C ILE A 340 17.00 13.48 18.61
N ILE A 341 17.70 14.14 17.69
CA ILE A 341 17.46 13.99 16.26
C ILE A 341 18.04 12.64 15.83
N ALA A 342 17.22 11.79 15.20
CA ALA A 342 17.60 10.40 14.95
C ALA A 342 18.65 10.24 13.83
N SER A 343 18.73 11.19 12.89
CA SER A 343 19.73 11.22 11.82
C SER A 343 19.92 12.62 11.25
N GLU A 344 20.97 12.84 10.45
CA GLU A 344 21.20 14.12 9.75
C GLU A 344 20.02 14.52 8.83
N SER A 345 19.38 13.55 8.19
CA SER A 345 18.18 13.76 7.37
C SER A 345 16.92 14.13 8.17
N ASP A 346 16.96 13.96 9.50
CA ASP A 346 15.87 14.30 10.41
C ASP A 346 16.00 15.73 10.98
N LYS A 347 17.00 16.51 10.55
CA LYS A 347 17.22 17.89 11.02
C LYS A 347 16.17 18.90 10.53
N TYR A 348 15.40 18.54 9.50
CA TYR A 348 14.43 19.44 8.87
C TYR A 348 13.06 18.79 8.77
N HIS A 349 12.03 19.56 9.04
CA HIS A 349 10.65 19.11 8.89
C HIS A 349 10.39 18.63 7.46
N TRP A 350 9.58 17.58 7.37
CA TRP A 350 9.01 17.13 6.12
C TRP A 350 7.53 17.51 6.11
N TRP A 351 7.15 18.33 5.13
CA TRP A 351 5.78 18.80 4.93
C TRP A 351 5.27 18.33 3.56
N PRO A 352 4.42 17.27 3.52
CA PRO A 352 3.94 16.73 2.26
C PRO A 352 3.00 17.73 1.59
N GLN A 353 3.08 17.84 0.27
CA GLN A 353 2.23 18.71 -0.55
C GLN A 353 1.00 17.99 -1.11
N SER A 354 0.97 16.66 -0.98
CA SER A 354 -0.14 15.83 -1.43
C SER A 354 -0.39 14.70 -0.45
N TYR A 355 -1.55 14.05 -0.61
CA TYR A 355 -1.86 12.82 0.09
C TYR A 355 -0.78 11.75 -0.16
N GLU A 356 -0.36 11.59 -1.41
CA GLU A 356 0.62 10.59 -1.85
C GLU A 356 2.01 10.82 -1.21
N GLU A 357 2.48 12.07 -1.16
CA GLU A 357 3.72 12.39 -0.46
C GLU A 357 3.61 12.09 1.03
N GLY A 358 2.46 12.38 1.64
CA GLY A 358 2.23 12.06 3.04
C GLY A 358 2.14 10.55 3.29
N VAL A 359 1.51 9.77 2.41
CA VAL A 359 1.51 8.30 2.52
C VAL A 359 2.94 7.76 2.39
N PHE A 360 3.73 8.31 1.48
CA PHE A 360 5.15 7.96 1.34
C PHE A 360 5.95 8.26 2.63
N MET A 361 5.67 9.38 3.31
CA MET A 361 6.24 9.65 4.65
C MET A 361 5.90 8.53 5.63
N VAL A 362 4.62 8.16 5.75
CA VAL A 362 4.19 7.13 6.70
C VAL A 362 4.79 5.76 6.36
N MET A 363 4.91 5.43 5.06
CA MET A 363 5.60 4.22 4.61
C MET A 363 7.07 4.24 4.99
N THR A 364 7.74 5.39 4.86
CA THR A 364 9.14 5.56 5.28
C THR A 364 9.30 5.33 6.79
N ALA A 365 8.40 5.86 7.62
CA ALA A 365 8.38 5.60 9.06
C ALA A 365 8.18 4.11 9.38
N ARG A 366 7.24 3.45 8.68
CA ARG A 366 6.96 2.01 8.83
C ARG A 366 8.18 1.18 8.48
N ASP A 367 8.81 1.45 7.35
CA ASP A 367 9.96 0.70 6.86
C ASP A 367 11.14 0.88 7.81
N ARG A 368 11.39 2.12 8.27
CA ARG A 368 12.39 2.39 9.32
C ARG A 368 12.14 1.59 10.61
N LEU A 369 10.88 1.43 11.04
CA LEU A 369 10.52 0.59 12.19
C LEU A 369 10.83 -0.88 11.92
N LEU A 370 10.36 -1.41 10.78
CA LEU A 370 10.47 -2.83 10.45
C LEU A 370 11.93 -3.21 10.17
N ASP A 371 12.70 -2.39 9.47
CA ASP A 371 14.12 -2.65 9.20
C ASP A 371 14.94 -2.78 10.49
N ARG A 372 14.59 -2.00 11.52
CA ARG A 372 15.30 -2.01 12.81
C ARG A 372 14.79 -3.10 13.76
N PHE A 373 13.50 -3.39 13.76
CA PHE A 373 12.87 -4.12 14.85
C PHE A 373 11.93 -5.26 14.43
N ASN A 374 11.73 -5.53 13.14
CA ASN A 374 10.87 -6.63 12.70
C ASN A 374 11.28 -7.95 13.37
N GLN A 375 10.30 -8.65 13.95
CA GLN A 375 10.48 -9.93 14.65
C GLN A 375 11.48 -9.93 15.81
N SER A 376 11.94 -8.76 16.29
CA SER A 376 13.07 -8.69 17.22
C SER A 376 12.71 -8.97 18.69
N GLY A 377 11.42 -9.07 19.03
CA GLY A 377 10.97 -9.15 20.44
C GLY A 377 10.99 -7.82 21.16
N LYS A 378 11.40 -6.75 20.47
CA LYS A 378 11.55 -5.42 21.03
C LYS A 378 10.20 -4.73 21.20
N THR A 379 10.17 -3.77 22.11
CA THR A 379 9.03 -2.89 22.31
C THR A 379 9.39 -1.50 21.82
N VAL A 380 8.62 -0.97 20.87
CA VAL A 380 8.80 0.38 20.35
C VAL A 380 7.56 1.21 20.69
N MET A 381 7.77 2.41 21.19
CA MET A 381 6.71 3.40 21.44
C MET A 381 6.80 4.51 20.40
N ILE A 382 5.68 4.87 19.79
CA ILE A 382 5.58 5.86 18.71
C ILE A 382 4.54 6.90 19.09
N ILE A 383 4.93 8.17 19.06
CA ILE A 383 4.08 9.30 19.42
C ILE A 383 3.88 10.18 18.18
N GLY A 384 2.62 10.30 17.75
CA GLY A 384 2.28 10.99 16.51
C GLY A 384 0.87 11.59 16.51
N HIS A 385 0.25 11.56 15.34
CA HIS A 385 -1.00 12.28 15.05
C HIS A 385 -2.13 11.33 14.65
N ALA A 386 -3.36 11.84 14.63
CA ALA A 386 -4.53 11.03 14.31
C ALA A 386 -4.47 10.46 12.88
N VAL A 387 -4.16 11.30 11.90
CA VAL A 387 -4.21 10.91 10.48
C VAL A 387 -2.99 10.07 10.10
N ASN A 388 -1.78 10.57 10.39
CA ASN A 388 -0.52 9.84 10.21
C ASN A 388 -0.59 8.46 10.90
N GLY A 389 -0.99 8.43 12.17
CA GLY A 389 -1.11 7.20 12.95
C GLY A 389 -2.13 6.21 12.39
N GLY A 390 -3.31 6.69 11.96
CA GLY A 390 -4.31 5.83 11.33
C GLY A 390 -3.78 5.11 10.09
N ILE A 391 -3.00 5.81 9.27
CA ILE A 391 -2.33 5.24 8.08
C ILE A 391 -1.23 4.27 8.52
N PHE A 392 -0.39 4.66 9.47
CA PHE A 392 0.74 3.86 9.96
C PHE A 392 0.29 2.50 10.47
N LEU A 393 -0.75 2.50 11.32
CA LEU A 393 -1.35 1.30 11.89
C LEU A 393 -2.06 0.46 10.83
N GLY A 394 -2.66 1.08 9.82
CA GLY A 394 -3.21 0.39 8.66
C GLY A 394 -2.13 -0.36 7.86
N LEU A 395 -1.03 0.32 7.54
CA LEU A 395 0.07 -0.26 6.78
C LEU A 395 0.72 -1.44 7.49
N LEU A 396 0.95 -1.36 8.81
CA LEU A 396 1.48 -2.49 9.60
C LEU A 396 0.57 -3.71 9.57
N ARG A 397 -0.74 -3.52 9.41
CA ARG A 397 -1.73 -4.60 9.34
C ARG A 397 -2.01 -5.07 7.91
N GLY A 398 -1.25 -4.59 6.92
CA GLY A 398 -1.37 -4.99 5.53
C GLY A 398 -2.52 -4.33 4.75
N TYR A 399 -3.10 -3.23 5.25
CA TYR A 399 -4.11 -2.49 4.49
C TYR A 399 -3.48 -1.67 3.35
N ASP A 400 -4.16 -1.65 2.20
CA ASP A 400 -3.82 -0.75 1.08
C ASP A 400 -4.33 0.67 1.35
N MET A 401 -3.41 1.52 1.78
CA MET A 401 -3.66 2.93 2.08
C MET A 401 -3.46 3.85 0.87
N ILE A 402 -3.15 3.33 -0.31
CA ILE A 402 -2.90 4.13 -1.53
C ILE A 402 -4.21 4.30 -2.30
N ASN A 403 -4.95 3.20 -2.49
CA ASN A 403 -6.09 3.17 -3.41
C ASN A 403 -7.46 3.29 -2.74
N THR A 404 -7.50 3.28 -1.41
CA THR A 404 -8.76 3.42 -0.68
C THR A 404 -8.91 4.87 -0.23
N LYS A 405 -10.11 5.47 -0.42
CA LYS A 405 -10.48 6.64 0.40
C LYS A 405 -10.11 6.30 1.84
N PRO A 406 -9.53 7.20 2.64
CA PRO A 406 -9.08 6.89 3.99
C PRO A 406 -10.27 6.46 4.85
N GLN A 407 -10.66 5.19 4.74
CA GLN A 407 -11.37 4.47 5.77
C GLN A 407 -10.31 4.34 6.83
N ARG A 408 -10.24 5.33 7.72
CA ARG A 408 -9.31 5.33 8.85
C ARG A 408 -9.59 4.02 9.59
N PRO A 409 -8.76 2.98 9.42
CA PRO A 409 -9.10 1.66 9.95
C PRO A 409 -9.00 1.66 11.48
N VAL A 410 -8.44 2.73 12.03
CA VAL A 410 -8.17 2.96 13.43
C VAL A 410 -8.59 4.39 13.79
N TYR A 411 -9.52 4.52 14.73
CA TYR A 411 -9.87 5.79 15.35
C TYR A 411 -8.92 6.06 16.54
N LEU A 412 -8.15 7.16 16.45
CA LEU A 412 -7.14 7.53 17.44
C LEU A 412 -7.60 8.74 18.27
N MET A 413 -7.80 8.51 19.56
CA MET A 413 -8.14 9.54 20.54
C MET A 413 -6.88 10.14 21.16
N ASN A 414 -6.96 11.41 21.58
CA ASN A 414 -5.83 12.10 22.22
C ASN A 414 -5.32 11.34 23.46
N ALA A 415 -4.00 11.21 23.57
CA ALA A 415 -3.28 10.51 24.64
C ALA A 415 -3.73 9.05 24.90
N LYS A 416 -4.46 8.42 23.97
CA LYS A 416 -4.85 7.03 24.09
C LYS A 416 -3.79 6.08 23.55
N VAL A 417 -3.53 5.01 24.31
CA VAL A 417 -2.55 3.98 23.99
C VAL A 417 -3.18 2.93 23.08
N ASN A 418 -2.55 2.69 21.93
CA ASN A 418 -2.93 1.64 21.00
C ASN A 418 -1.75 0.67 20.88
N LYS A 419 -1.98 -0.62 21.13
CA LYS A 419 -0.94 -1.65 21.12
C LYS A 419 -1.08 -2.54 19.90
N LEU A 420 0.02 -2.74 19.18
CA LEU A 420 0.15 -3.77 18.17
C LEU A 420 1.11 -4.84 18.64
N SER A 421 0.71 -6.08 18.45
CA SER A 421 1.55 -7.25 18.69
C SER A 421 1.75 -7.97 17.38
N GLN A 422 3.01 -8.10 16.96
CA GLN A 422 3.38 -8.90 15.80
C GLN A 422 3.39 -10.38 16.18
N ASP A 423 2.71 -11.21 15.39
CA ASP A 423 2.80 -12.65 15.51
C ASP A 423 4.22 -13.12 15.13
N SER A 424 4.83 -13.94 15.98
CA SER A 424 6.21 -14.38 15.79
C SER A 424 6.41 -15.36 14.62
N LEU A 425 5.33 -15.97 14.13
CA LEU A 425 5.35 -16.95 13.05
C LEU A 425 4.96 -16.32 11.71
N SER A 426 3.85 -15.59 11.66
CA SER A 426 3.33 -15.01 10.42
C SER A 426 3.88 -13.61 10.12
N GLY A 427 4.29 -12.87 11.15
CA GLY A 427 4.68 -11.46 11.02
C GLY A 427 3.52 -10.49 10.93
N ASP A 428 2.28 -10.98 11.01
CA ASP A 428 1.09 -10.14 10.99
C ASP A 428 0.90 -9.40 12.31
N PHE A 429 0.30 -8.22 12.27
CA PHE A 429 0.02 -7.42 13.46
C PHE A 429 -1.44 -7.52 13.89
N THR A 430 -1.64 -7.75 15.19
CA THR A 430 -2.94 -7.61 15.87
C THR A 430 -3.00 -6.29 16.63
N LEU A 431 -4.17 -5.64 16.68
CA LEU A 431 -4.34 -4.30 17.27
C LEU A 431 -5.31 -4.35 18.45
N GLN A 432 -4.91 -3.72 19.57
CA GLN A 432 -5.75 -3.38 20.71
C GLN A 432 -5.77 -1.85 20.86
N GLN A 433 -6.95 -1.25 20.99
CA GLN A 433 -7.11 0.20 20.95
C GLN A 433 -7.54 0.80 22.28
N ASN A 434 -7.13 2.04 22.52
CA ASN A 434 -7.57 2.89 23.63
C ASN A 434 -7.49 2.20 25.01
N LEU A 435 -6.31 1.66 25.33
CA LEU A 435 -6.11 0.81 26.50
C LEU A 435 -6.20 1.54 27.84
N ASN A 436 -5.85 2.83 27.87
CA ASN A 436 -5.94 3.66 29.07
C ASN A 436 -7.30 4.36 29.19
N LYS A 437 -7.73 4.57 30.43
CA LYS A 437 -9.04 5.18 30.78
C LYS A 437 -9.18 6.62 30.35
#